data_AF-A0A4U9I2N8-F1
#
_entry.id   AF-A0A4U9I2N8-F1
#
_cell.length_a   1.000
_cell.length_b   1.000
_cell.length_c   1.000
_cell.angle_alpha   90.00
_cell.angle_beta   90.00
_cell.angle_gamma   90.00
#
_symmetry.space_group_name_H-M   'P 1'
#
loop_
_entity.id
_entity.type
_entity.pdbx_description
1 polymer ?
#
loop_
_entity_poly.entity_id
_entity_poly.type
_entity_poly.pdbx_seq_one_letter_code
_entity_poly.pdbx_strand_id
1 'polypeptide(L)'
;MRNAGIYEFRKVRLFKHLYDVILCMNGISLKDKEKYMYWVVEERMVCPRTGTTFIHVLTVKNLRLIIWYKGDYFISPGSVLVTGPFGIAVDGRLRKLHILRAFPYTPPFWSSFLANSTCPGNNGTLLTRCEHRQDCVFALCPYGAIAS
;
A
#
# COMPACT_ATOMS: atom_id res chain seq x y z
N MET A 1 8.87 8.43 21.53
CA MET A 1 7.92 7.56 20.79
C MET A 1 8.69 6.74 19.76
N ARG A 2 9.21 5.57 20.13
CA ARG A 2 9.94 4.65 19.24
C ARG A 2 9.55 3.23 19.62
N ASN A 3 8.48 2.70 19.04
CA ASN A 3 8.13 1.28 19.17
C ASN A 3 7.37 0.69 17.96
N ALA A 4 7.06 1.48 16.91
CA ALA A 4 6.33 0.98 15.74
C ALA A 4 7.15 -0.02 14.89
N GLY A 5 8.47 0.14 14.80
CA GLY A 5 9.30 -0.69 13.91
C GLY A 5 9.36 -2.17 14.29
N ILE A 6 9.44 -2.51 15.58
CA ILE A 6 9.69 -3.90 16.01
C ILE A 6 8.46 -4.80 15.76
N TYR A 7 7.25 -4.26 15.95
CA TYR A 7 6.01 -5.01 15.71
C TYR A 7 5.79 -5.26 14.21
N GLU A 8 6.03 -4.25 13.38
CA GLU A 8 5.86 -4.35 11.93
C GLU A 8 6.83 -5.38 11.32
N PHE A 9 8.11 -5.32 11.69
CA PHE A 9 9.13 -6.28 11.22
C PHE A 9 8.82 -7.74 11.64
N ARG A 10 8.31 -7.97 12.86
CA ARG A 10 7.90 -9.32 13.30
C ARG A 10 6.75 -9.86 12.46
N LYS A 11 5.77 -9.03 12.13
CA LYS A 11 4.62 -9.39 11.29
C LYS A 11 5.09 -9.86 9.92
N VAL A 12 5.98 -9.12 9.24
CA VAL A 12 6.52 -9.54 7.92
C VAL A 12 7.24 -10.88 7.98
N ARG A 13 8.02 -11.11 9.03
CA ARG A 13 8.80 -12.35 9.19
C ARG A 13 7.90 -13.56 9.42
N LEU A 14 6.85 -13.39 10.23
CA LEU A 14 5.81 -14.40 10.44
C LEU A 14 5.03 -14.70 9.15
N PHE A 15 4.62 -13.67 8.40
CA PHE A 15 3.91 -13.85 7.14
C PHE A 15 4.77 -14.54 6.07
N LYS A 16 6.07 -14.19 6.00
CA LYS A 16 7.01 -14.88 5.11
C LYS A 16 7.12 -16.36 5.48
N HIS A 17 7.24 -16.69 6.77
CA HIS A 17 7.27 -18.08 7.23
C HIS A 17 5.98 -18.84 6.90
N LEU A 18 4.82 -18.23 7.18
CA LEU A 18 3.53 -18.86 6.92
C LEU A 18 3.32 -19.10 5.41
N TYR A 19 3.72 -18.14 4.57
CA TYR A 19 3.64 -18.30 3.12
C TYR A 19 4.64 -19.32 2.58
N ASP A 20 5.86 -19.39 3.12
CA ASP A 20 6.82 -20.43 2.78
C ASP A 20 6.25 -21.83 3.07
N VAL A 21 5.54 -21.98 4.20
CA VAL A 21 4.80 -23.21 4.52
C VAL A 21 3.68 -23.46 3.51
N ILE A 22 2.88 -22.45 3.16
CA ILE A 22 1.78 -22.57 2.18
C ILE A 22 2.31 -22.95 0.78
N LEU A 23 3.39 -22.32 0.30
CA LEU A 23 4.00 -22.65 -0.99
C LEU A 23 4.45 -24.12 -1.02
N CYS A 24 5.15 -24.56 0.04
CA CYS A 24 5.56 -25.95 0.18
C CYS A 24 4.36 -26.90 0.22
N MET A 25 3.27 -26.54 0.92
CA MET A 25 2.04 -27.33 0.96
C MET A 25 1.33 -27.41 -0.41
N ASN A 26 1.50 -26.41 -1.28
CA ASN A 26 0.97 -26.40 -2.65
C ASN A 26 1.96 -26.93 -3.69
N GLY A 27 3.07 -27.55 -3.28
CA GLY A 27 4.07 -28.13 -4.19
C GLY A 27 4.90 -27.11 -4.98
N ILE A 28 4.88 -25.83 -4.59
CA ILE A 28 5.66 -24.76 -5.25
C ILE A 28 7.07 -24.76 -4.67
N SER A 29 8.07 -24.88 -5.55
CA SER A 29 9.49 -24.96 -5.18
C SER A 29 10.01 -23.66 -4.56
N LEU A 30 10.86 -23.78 -3.54
CA LEU A 30 11.60 -22.64 -2.96
C LEU A 30 12.51 -21.94 -3.99
N LYS A 31 12.86 -22.59 -5.11
CA LYS A 31 13.58 -21.94 -6.22
C LYS A 31 12.70 -20.92 -6.97
N ASP A 32 11.39 -21.13 -7.02
CA ASP A 32 10.46 -20.14 -7.62
C ASP A 32 10.24 -18.93 -6.70
N LYS A 33 10.73 -18.96 -5.45
CA LYS A 33 10.62 -17.87 -4.48
C LYS A 33 11.28 -16.58 -4.94
N GLU A 34 12.35 -16.65 -5.74
CA GLU A 34 13.05 -15.46 -6.24
C GLU A 34 12.18 -14.63 -7.19
N LYS A 35 11.11 -15.21 -7.75
CA LYS A 35 10.14 -14.51 -8.60
C LYS A 35 9.15 -13.66 -7.80
N TYR A 36 9.08 -13.84 -6.47
CA TYR A 36 8.15 -13.13 -5.60
C TYR A 36 8.85 -12.12 -4.71
N MET A 37 8.30 -10.91 -4.65
CA MET A 37 8.76 -9.87 -3.73
C MET A 37 7.64 -9.49 -2.78
N TYR A 38 8.02 -9.33 -1.51
CA TYR A 38 7.12 -9.00 -0.40
C TYR A 38 7.36 -7.57 0.04
N TRP A 39 6.26 -6.87 0.24
CA TRP A 39 6.28 -5.48 0.63
C TRP A 39 5.25 -5.23 1.73
N VAL A 40 5.61 -4.41 2.70
CA VAL A 40 4.65 -3.84 3.66
C VAL A 40 4.31 -2.44 3.21
N VAL A 41 3.04 -2.09 3.26
CA VAL A 41 2.64 -0.67 3.11
C VAL A 41 2.90 0.06 4.41
N GLU A 42 3.84 0.98 4.42
CA GLU A 42 4.09 1.84 5.59
C GLU A 42 3.10 3.02 5.60
N GLU A 43 2.89 3.65 4.44
CA GLU A 43 2.02 4.82 4.33
C GLU A 43 1.21 4.81 3.03
N ARG A 44 0.05 5.49 3.07
CA ARG A 44 -0.80 5.74 1.91
C ARG A 44 -1.16 7.23 1.86
N MET A 45 -1.15 7.78 0.67
CA MET A 45 -1.86 9.01 0.37
C MET A 45 -2.70 8.89 -0.91
N VAL A 46 -3.70 9.76 -1.04
CA VAL A 46 -4.56 9.85 -2.22
C VAL A 46 -4.55 11.25 -2.80
N CYS A 47 -4.72 11.35 -4.12
CA CYS A 47 -4.96 12.61 -4.82
C CYS A 47 -6.43 12.65 -5.26
N PRO A 48 -7.27 13.50 -4.65
CA PRO A 48 -8.71 13.52 -4.89
C PRO A 48 -9.08 14.06 -6.26
N ARG A 49 -8.24 14.91 -6.87
CA ARG A 49 -8.49 15.50 -8.20
C ARG A 49 -8.24 14.52 -9.34
N THR A 50 -7.20 13.68 -9.24
CA THR A 50 -6.83 12.71 -10.29
C THR A 50 -7.43 11.33 -10.05
N GLY A 51 -7.91 11.06 -8.83
CA GLY A 51 -8.44 9.76 -8.43
C GLY A 51 -7.36 8.71 -8.36
N THR A 52 -6.13 9.09 -7.99
CA THR A 52 -4.99 8.18 -7.91
C THR A 52 -4.49 8.03 -6.48
N THR A 53 -3.93 6.87 -6.18
CA THR A 53 -3.38 6.52 -4.87
C THR A 53 -1.88 6.31 -4.97
N PHE A 54 -1.16 6.75 -3.95
CA PHE A 54 0.25 6.47 -3.76
C PHE A 54 0.42 5.68 -2.47
N ILE A 55 1.21 4.62 -2.54
CA ILE A 55 1.60 3.84 -1.36
C ILE A 55 3.12 3.83 -1.25
N HIS A 56 3.61 4.07 -0.04
CA HIS A 56 5.00 3.86 0.33
C HIS A 56 5.13 2.42 0.83
N VAL A 57 5.98 1.64 0.18
CA VAL A 57 6.16 0.21 0.46
C VAL A 57 7.61 -0.14 0.79
N LEU A 58 7.77 -1.03 1.76
CA LEU A 58 9.06 -1.48 2.30
C LEU A 58 9.23 -2.98 2.11
N THR A 59 10.36 -3.42 1.55
CA THR A 59 10.74 -4.84 1.49
C THR A 59 11.44 -5.31 2.76
N VAL A 60 11.49 -6.63 2.93
CA VAL A 60 12.38 -7.30 3.90
C VAL A 60 13.87 -7.00 3.72
N LYS A 61 14.29 -6.54 2.53
CA LYS A 61 15.68 -6.16 2.23
C LYS A 61 15.92 -4.65 2.37
N ASN A 62 15.00 -3.94 3.05
CA ASN A 62 15.06 -2.49 3.28
C ASN A 62 15.03 -1.62 2.01
N LEU A 63 14.58 -2.18 0.88
CA LEU A 63 14.24 -1.39 -0.30
C LEU A 63 12.90 -0.70 -0.11
N ARG A 64 12.84 0.61 -0.37
CA ARG A 64 11.62 1.42 -0.28
C ARG A 64 11.22 1.96 -1.64
N LEU A 65 9.96 1.79 -1.99
CA LEU A 65 9.38 2.29 -3.23
C LEU A 65 8.11 3.08 -2.94
N ILE A 66 7.75 3.96 -3.86
CA ILE A 66 6.43 4.53 -3.97
C ILE A 66 5.76 3.91 -5.20
N ILE A 67 4.58 3.35 -5.01
CA ILE A 67 3.75 2.81 -6.09
C ILE A 67 2.59 3.78 -6.31
N TRP A 68 2.50 4.33 -7.51
CA TRP A 68 1.42 5.16 -7.99
C TRP A 68 0.45 4.33 -8.81
N TYR A 69 -0.80 4.25 -8.37
CA TYR A 69 -1.81 3.43 -9.04
C TYR A 69 -3.18 4.10 -9.05
N LYS A 70 -4.04 3.58 -9.94
CA LYS A 70 -5.46 3.89 -10.01
C LYS A 70 -6.27 2.61 -9.84
N GLY A 71 -7.40 2.70 -9.17
CA GLY A 71 -8.26 1.56 -8.91
C GLY A 71 -9.34 1.87 -7.88
N ASP A 72 -10.25 0.92 -7.73
CA ASP A 72 -11.35 0.89 -6.76
C ASP A 72 -10.92 0.30 -5.40
N TYR A 73 -9.79 -0.42 -5.36
CA TYR A 73 -9.23 -0.98 -4.14
C TYR A 73 -8.22 -0.04 -3.45
N PHE A 74 -8.56 0.40 -2.23
CA PHE A 74 -7.69 1.24 -1.41
C PHE A 74 -6.84 0.37 -0.50
N ILE A 75 -5.55 0.23 -0.81
CA ILE A 75 -4.62 -0.55 0.00
C ILE A 75 -4.37 0.21 1.30
N SER A 76 -4.49 -0.45 2.45
CA SER A 76 -4.32 0.20 3.75
C SER A 76 -2.87 0.13 4.24
N PRO A 77 -2.39 1.10 5.02
CA PRO A 77 -1.18 0.94 5.81
C PRO A 77 -1.23 -0.36 6.64
N GLY A 78 -0.10 -1.07 6.72
CA GLY A 78 0.01 -2.38 7.37
C GLY A 78 -0.44 -3.58 6.53
N SER A 79 -0.94 -3.35 5.30
CA SER A 79 -1.24 -4.44 4.34
C SER A 79 0.05 -5.03 3.78
N VAL A 80 0.00 -6.30 3.39
CA VAL A 80 1.12 -6.99 2.75
C VAL A 80 0.85 -7.15 1.26
N LEU A 81 1.77 -6.64 0.44
CA LEU A 81 1.79 -6.85 -1.00
C LEU A 81 2.74 -7.99 -1.35
N VAL A 82 2.29 -8.86 -2.24
CA VAL A 82 3.14 -9.85 -2.91
C VAL A 82 3.06 -9.59 -4.41
N THR A 83 4.21 -9.32 -5.02
CA THR A 83 4.34 -9.12 -6.47
C THR A 83 5.06 -10.31 -7.08
N GLY A 84 4.58 -10.81 -8.21
CA GLY A 84 5.24 -11.87 -8.97
C GLY A 84 4.60 -12.08 -10.35
N PRO A 85 4.87 -13.22 -11.02
CA PRO A 85 4.33 -13.50 -12.35
C PRO A 85 2.80 -13.52 -12.44
N PHE A 86 2.11 -13.81 -11.34
CA PHE A 86 0.65 -13.76 -11.25
C PHE A 86 0.08 -12.33 -11.14
N GLY A 87 0.95 -11.31 -11.06
CA GLY A 87 0.57 -9.93 -10.78
C GLY A 87 0.76 -9.55 -9.32
N ILE A 88 -0.22 -8.84 -8.75
CA ILE A 88 -0.16 -8.29 -7.40
C ILE A 88 -1.25 -8.91 -6.53
N ALA A 89 -0.85 -9.50 -5.42
CA ALA A 89 -1.74 -9.90 -4.34
C ALA A 89 -1.61 -8.91 -3.18
N VAL A 90 -2.75 -8.55 -2.58
CA VAL A 90 -2.80 -7.75 -1.35
C VAL A 90 -3.54 -8.57 -0.30
N ASP A 91 -2.89 -8.80 0.84
CA ASP A 91 -3.40 -9.62 1.96
C ASP A 91 -3.93 -10.98 1.49
N GLY A 92 -3.16 -11.64 0.61
CA GLY A 92 -3.46 -12.98 0.08
C GLY A 92 -4.50 -13.02 -1.04
N ARG A 93 -5.07 -11.89 -1.46
CA ARG A 93 -6.04 -11.83 -2.57
C ARG A 93 -5.44 -11.16 -3.78
N LEU A 94 -5.57 -11.79 -4.96
CA LEU A 94 -5.19 -11.16 -6.23
C LEU A 94 -6.02 -9.90 -6.45
N ARG A 95 -5.36 -8.80 -6.77
CA ARG A 95 -5.99 -7.51 -7.05
C ARG A 95 -5.58 -7.03 -8.44
N LYS A 96 -6.57 -6.64 -9.23
CA LYS A 96 -6.34 -5.94 -10.48
C LYS A 96 -6.10 -4.47 -10.18
N LEU A 97 -4.84 -4.08 -10.04
CA LEU A 97 -4.42 -2.71 -9.82
C LEU A 97 -3.90 -2.12 -11.13
N HIS A 98 -4.36 -0.92 -11.48
CA HIS A 98 -3.78 -0.19 -12.61
C HIS A 98 -2.58 0.62 -12.13
N ILE A 99 -1.40 -0.01 -12.16
CA ILE A 99 -0.14 0.65 -11.78
C ILE A 99 0.24 1.64 -12.87
N LEU A 100 0.35 2.92 -12.50
CA LEU A 100 0.78 4.00 -13.39
C LEU A 100 2.30 4.11 -13.41
N ARG A 101 2.93 4.04 -12.22
CA ARG A 101 4.39 4.07 -12.08
C ARG A 101 4.81 3.51 -10.72
N ALA A 102 6.03 2.99 -10.65
CA ALA A 102 6.75 2.77 -9.41
C ALA A 102 8.10 3.51 -9.46
N PHE A 103 8.52 4.08 -8.34
CA PHE A 103 9.78 4.81 -8.24
C PHE A 103 10.38 4.71 -6.84
N PRO A 104 11.69 4.94 -6.67
CA PRO A 104 12.34 4.92 -5.36
C PRO A 104 11.69 5.92 -4.39
N TYR A 105 11.55 5.51 -3.13
CA TYR A 105 11.10 6.41 -2.08
C TYR A 105 12.23 7.36 -1.65
N THR A 106 11.91 8.64 -1.53
CA THR A 106 12.71 9.59 -0.76
C THR A 106 11.78 10.44 0.12
N PRO A 107 12.17 10.78 1.36
CA PRO A 107 11.32 11.58 2.25
C PRO A 107 10.89 12.93 1.64
N PRO A 108 11.78 13.71 0.99
CA PRO A 108 11.38 14.98 0.37
C PRO A 108 10.31 14.79 -0.71
N PHE A 109 10.43 13.73 -1.52
CA PHE A 109 9.50 13.48 -2.60
C PHE A 109 8.11 13.07 -2.08
N TRP A 110 8.06 12.25 -1.04
CA TRP A 110 6.81 11.91 -0.35
C TRP A 110 6.13 13.15 0.25
N SER A 111 6.89 13.98 0.96
CA SER A 111 6.40 15.24 1.52
C SER A 111 5.84 16.19 0.45
N SER A 112 6.46 16.25 -0.74
CA SER A 112 5.93 17.04 -1.85
C SER A 112 4.57 16.54 -2.34
N PHE A 113 4.34 15.22 -2.39
CA PHE A 113 3.03 14.70 -2.76
C PHE A 113 1.96 15.03 -1.72
N LEU A 114 2.29 14.91 -0.43
CA LEU A 114 1.38 15.27 0.66
C LEU A 114 1.01 16.75 0.62
N ALA A 115 1.99 17.64 0.49
CA ALA A 115 1.78 19.08 0.43
C ALA A 115 0.94 19.54 -0.77
N ASN A 116 1.04 18.81 -1.89
CA ASN A 116 0.30 19.12 -3.12
C ASN A 116 -1.08 18.45 -3.20
N SER A 117 -1.43 17.62 -2.21
CA SER A 117 -2.75 16.99 -2.16
C SER A 117 -3.70 17.77 -1.27
N THR A 118 -4.93 17.95 -1.74
CA THR A 118 -6.00 18.63 -1.01
C THR A 118 -6.85 17.68 -0.17
N CYS A 119 -6.53 16.38 -0.11
CA CYS A 119 -7.32 15.43 0.66
C CYS A 119 -6.98 15.53 2.16
N PRO A 120 -7.95 15.89 3.03
CA PRO A 120 -7.69 16.00 4.47
C PRO A 120 -7.31 14.67 5.12
N GLY A 121 -7.69 13.54 4.51
CA GLY A 121 -7.42 12.21 5.05
C GLY A 121 -5.96 11.80 4.98
N ASN A 122 -5.17 12.48 4.14
CA ASN A 122 -3.73 12.24 4.06
C ASN A 122 -2.99 12.66 5.34
N ASN A 123 -3.55 13.56 6.14
CA ASN A 123 -2.92 14.07 7.36
C ASN A 123 -3.10 13.13 8.57
N GLY A 124 -3.69 11.95 8.38
CA GLY A 124 -3.92 10.97 9.46
C GLY A 124 -5.08 11.33 10.39
N THR A 125 -5.83 12.40 10.11
CA THR A 125 -7.02 12.77 10.87
C THR A 125 -8.16 11.80 10.58
N LEU A 126 -8.80 11.30 11.63
CA LEU A 126 -10.05 10.56 11.52
C LEU A 126 -11.13 11.48 10.93
N LEU A 127 -11.60 11.14 9.74
CA LEU A 127 -12.64 11.89 9.03
C LEU A 127 -13.94 11.11 9.10
N THR A 128 -14.92 11.66 9.81
CA THR A 128 -16.30 11.18 9.75
C THR A 128 -17.03 11.77 8.56
N ARG A 129 -16.85 13.08 8.30
CA ARG A 129 -17.42 13.80 7.16
C ARG A 129 -16.32 14.41 6.28
N CYS A 130 -16.55 14.45 4.98
CA CYS A 130 -15.63 15.06 4.01
C CYS A 130 -16.25 16.30 3.37
N GLU A 131 -15.75 17.48 3.75
CA GLU A 131 -16.17 18.78 3.19
C GLU A 131 -15.72 18.95 1.73
N HIS A 132 -14.64 18.29 1.32
CA HIS A 132 -14.11 18.32 -0.04
C HIS A 132 -14.74 17.25 -0.96
N ARG A 133 -15.95 16.78 -0.66
CA ARG A 133 -16.60 15.73 -1.46
C ARG A 133 -16.84 16.19 -2.91
N GLN A 134 -17.20 17.45 -3.09
CA GLN A 134 -17.57 18.03 -4.39
C GLN A 134 -16.42 17.98 -5.40
N ASP A 135 -15.19 18.18 -4.94
CA ASP A 135 -13.98 18.17 -5.78
C ASP A 135 -13.28 16.80 -5.85
N CYS A 136 -13.85 15.78 -5.20
CA CYS A 136 -13.25 14.47 -5.06
C CYS A 136 -13.81 13.50 -6.09
N VAL A 137 -12.97 13.05 -7.02
CA VAL A 137 -13.38 12.14 -8.11
C VAL A 137 -13.54 10.68 -7.66
N PHE A 138 -13.16 10.34 -6.43
CA PHE A 138 -13.37 8.99 -5.91
C PHE A 138 -14.86 8.72 -5.67
N ALA A 139 -15.35 7.56 -6.11
CA ALA A 139 -16.74 7.16 -5.87
C ALA A 139 -17.02 6.90 -4.37
N LEU A 140 -16.05 6.29 -3.68
CA LEU A 140 -16.07 6.04 -2.24
C LEU A 140 -14.86 6.69 -1.58
N CYS A 141 -15.02 7.23 -0.38
CA CYS A 141 -13.90 7.85 0.34
C CYS A 141 -12.84 6.79 0.71
N PRO A 142 -11.57 6.96 0.30
CA PRO A 142 -10.49 6.03 0.67
C PRO A 142 -10.23 5.93 2.18
N TYR A 143 -10.72 6.92 2.94
CA TYR A 143 -10.61 7.01 4.40
C TYR A 143 -11.92 6.70 5.12
N GLY A 144 -12.98 6.30 4.40
CA GLY A 144 -14.25 5.88 5.00
C GLY A 144 -15.18 7.01 5.45
N ALA A 145 -14.84 8.27 5.17
CA ALA A 145 -15.71 9.41 5.49
C ALA A 145 -16.98 9.43 4.62
N ILE A 146 -18.11 9.80 5.22
CA ILE A 146 -19.35 10.07 4.48
C ILE A 146 -19.29 11.47 3.85
N ALA A 147 -20.06 11.68 2.78
CA ALA A 147 -20.26 13.01 2.22
C ALA A 147 -20.91 13.91 3.29
N SER A 148 -20.41 15.14 3.46
CA SER A 148 -21.06 16.11 4.33
C SER A 148 -22.29 16.73 3.70
#